data_AF-D7G6V1-F1
#
_entry.id   AF-D7G6V1-F1
#
_cell.length_a   1.000
_cell.length_b   1.000
_cell.length_c   1.000
_cell.angle_alpha   90.00
_cell.angle_beta   90.00
_cell.angle_gamma   90.00
#
_symmetry.space_group_name_H-M   'P 1'
#
loop_
_entity.id
_entity.type
_entity.pdbx_description
1 polymer ?
#
loop_
_entity_poly.entity_id
_entity_poly.type
_entity_poly.pdbx_seq_one_letter_code
_entity_poly.pdbx_strand_id
1 'polypeptide(L)'
;MTCLALSSSRSCEGFVAPAGASLTRSALTKVQVSQTFPTEPLFAPDCAPERHDQAFPGLFPPVHRPLRWRDEDSEPMRGLWLFEQPLQTVPTVEMYSRMAVYALSDGSICVYNPIAPTEETLQEISDAFGGPDHIIVPTTAWNNLLFVAGWAERFPRATFWGLEGVKLPGAKFTKDLTMESFPESWKAELDVSILEGNGIFRECFLLHRTTRSVFAMDSFVEMGEGNIPNPVLRAASKMSGNFGRPVCPTKSLLWNREKCKSAMSRVLDWDFDKVYANHGECPIQDAKEAIRGEFQFLWD
;
A
#
# COMPACT_ATOMS: atom_id res chain seq x y z
N MET A 1 35.48 -44.74 14.60
CA MET A 1 36.31 -43.65 15.15
C MET A 1 35.45 -42.39 15.13
N THR A 2 34.72 -42.14 16.21
CA THR A 2 34.99 -41.08 17.23
C THR A 2 34.62 -39.70 16.65
N CYS A 3 33.39 -39.22 16.82
CA CYS A 3 32.84 -38.50 17.99
C CYS A 3 33.49 -37.13 18.23
N LEU A 4 32.71 -36.05 18.08
CA LEU A 4 32.68 -34.93 19.03
C LEU A 4 31.37 -34.16 18.88
N ALA A 5 30.51 -34.34 19.88
CA ALA A 5 29.33 -33.53 20.14
C ALA A 5 29.74 -32.29 20.95
N LEU A 6 29.04 -31.17 20.75
CA LEU A 6 28.79 -30.20 21.82
C LEU A 6 27.34 -29.72 21.74
N SER A 7 26.63 -30.08 22.79
CA SER A 7 25.29 -29.67 23.17
C SER A 7 25.25 -28.19 23.57
N SER A 8 24.15 -27.50 23.25
CA SER A 8 23.49 -26.68 24.27
C SER A 8 21.99 -26.67 24.04
N SER A 9 21.31 -27.37 24.93
CA SER A 9 19.88 -27.35 25.16
C SER A 9 19.49 -26.06 25.89
N ARG A 10 18.48 -25.35 25.39
CA ARG A 10 17.56 -24.60 26.25
C ARG A 10 16.15 -25.03 25.94
N SER A 11 15.60 -25.71 26.94
CA SER A 11 14.21 -26.08 27.11
C SER A 11 13.32 -24.83 27.14
N CYS A 12 12.37 -24.73 26.22
CA CYS A 12 11.16 -23.95 26.47
C CYS A 12 10.28 -24.79 27.40
N GLU A 13 10.27 -24.41 28.67
CA GLU A 13 9.33 -24.92 29.65
C GLU A 13 7.90 -24.58 29.23
N GLY A 14 7.00 -25.53 29.49
CA GLY A 14 5.66 -25.54 28.95
C GLY A 14 4.72 -24.60 29.68
N PHE A 15 3.82 -23.99 28.92
CA PHE A 15 2.62 -23.40 29.47
C PHE A 15 1.53 -24.48 29.51
N VAL A 16 1.30 -25.02 30.70
CA VAL A 16 0.21 -25.95 31.00
C VAL A 16 -1.09 -25.14 31.00
N ALA A 17 -2.03 -25.48 30.11
CA ALA A 17 -3.38 -24.95 30.15
C ALA A 17 -4.14 -25.52 31.36
N PRO A 18 -4.77 -24.71 32.22
CA PRO A 18 -5.69 -25.24 33.21
C PRO A 18 -7.01 -25.62 32.52
N ALA A 19 -7.36 -26.90 32.62
CA ALA A 19 -8.68 -27.40 32.28
C ALA A 19 -9.69 -26.98 33.36
N GLY A 20 -10.85 -26.45 32.93
CA GLY A 20 -12.04 -26.36 33.76
C GLY A 20 -12.61 -24.95 33.96
N ALA A 21 -13.28 -24.40 32.95
CA ALA A 21 -14.37 -23.45 33.15
C ALA A 21 -15.39 -23.60 32.02
N SER A 22 -16.52 -24.21 32.34
CA SER A 22 -17.73 -24.15 31.51
C SER A 22 -18.15 -22.69 31.40
N LEU A 23 -18.14 -22.12 30.18
CA LEU A 23 -18.67 -20.80 29.92
C LEU A 23 -19.94 -20.94 29.08
N THR A 24 -21.05 -20.77 29.78
CA THR A 24 -22.38 -20.54 29.24
C THR A 24 -22.40 -19.29 28.37
N ARG A 25 -23.10 -19.37 27.23
CA ARG A 25 -23.44 -18.22 26.38
C ARG A 25 -24.13 -17.14 27.20
N SER A 26 -23.49 -15.99 27.43
CA SER A 26 -24.16 -14.69 27.42
C SER A 26 -23.16 -13.53 27.54
N ALA A 27 -23.51 -12.40 26.94
CA ALA A 27 -22.88 -11.07 27.02
C ALA A 27 -21.56 -10.87 26.26
N LEU A 28 -21.68 -10.60 24.95
CA LEU A 28 -20.71 -9.81 24.18
C LEU A 28 -20.63 -8.40 24.79
N THR A 29 -19.70 -8.21 25.72
CA THR A 29 -19.30 -6.89 26.18
C THR A 29 -18.24 -6.40 25.19
N LYS A 30 -18.52 -5.29 24.48
CA LYS A 30 -17.53 -4.62 23.64
C LYS A 30 -16.35 -4.21 24.51
N VAL A 31 -15.27 -4.97 24.48
CA VAL A 31 -13.98 -4.51 24.96
C VAL A 31 -13.49 -3.51 23.92
N GLN A 32 -13.69 -2.22 24.18
CA GLN A 32 -12.93 -1.18 23.48
C GLN A 32 -11.47 -1.36 23.90
N VAL A 33 -10.70 -2.09 23.10
CA VAL A 33 -9.24 -2.00 23.14
C VAL A 33 -8.92 -0.60 22.65
N SER A 34 -8.46 0.28 23.55
CA SER A 34 -7.92 1.57 23.14
C SER A 34 -6.58 1.31 22.44
N GLN A 35 -6.61 1.02 21.15
CA GLN A 35 -5.41 1.04 20.33
C GLN A 35 -4.95 2.50 20.25
N THR A 36 -3.86 2.80 20.95
CA THR A 36 -3.18 4.09 20.85
C THR A 36 -2.29 4.05 19.63
N PHE A 37 -2.65 4.80 18.59
CA PHE A 37 -1.84 4.90 17.38
C PHE A 37 -0.66 5.85 17.57
N PRO A 38 0.47 5.66 16.84
CA PRO A 38 1.60 6.57 16.91
C PRO A 38 1.24 7.99 16.46
N THR A 39 1.65 9.00 17.25
CA THR A 39 1.34 10.42 17.02
C THR A 39 2.50 11.25 16.48
N GLU A 40 3.73 10.75 16.47
CA GLU A 40 4.89 11.53 16.00
C GLU A 40 5.32 11.16 14.56
N PRO A 41 5.58 12.16 13.69
CA PRO A 41 6.23 11.94 12.39
C PRO A 41 7.69 11.57 12.61
N LEU A 42 8.04 10.33 12.28
CA LEU A 42 9.37 9.77 12.51
C LEU A 42 10.15 9.75 11.18
N PHE A 43 10.62 10.91 10.75
CA PHE A 43 11.69 10.97 9.76
C PHE A 43 12.98 10.47 10.44
N ALA A 44 13.57 9.40 9.90
CA ALA A 44 14.96 9.05 10.21
C ALA A 44 15.77 9.15 8.91
N PRO A 45 16.28 10.34 8.53
CA PRO A 45 17.09 10.49 7.33
C PRO A 45 18.49 9.88 7.45
N ASP A 46 18.90 9.42 8.65
CA ASP A 46 20.32 9.25 8.99
C ASP A 46 20.78 7.81 9.28
N CYS A 47 20.01 6.78 8.89
CA CYS A 47 20.55 5.41 8.89
C CYS A 47 21.35 5.17 7.60
N ALA A 48 22.59 4.69 7.72
CA ALA A 48 23.38 4.26 6.58
C ALA A 48 22.60 3.25 5.71
N PRO A 49 22.79 3.21 4.38
CA PRO A 49 22.14 2.22 3.52
C PRO A 49 22.53 0.80 3.95
N GLU A 50 21.65 0.13 4.70
CA GLU A 50 21.78 -1.26 5.08
C GLU A 50 20.79 -2.11 4.26
N ARG A 51 21.30 -3.18 3.65
CA ARG A 51 20.43 -4.14 2.95
C ARG A 51 19.56 -4.84 3.98
N HIS A 52 18.26 -4.79 3.79
CA HIS A 52 17.32 -5.50 4.64
C HIS A 52 16.94 -6.81 3.98
N ASP A 53 17.02 -7.90 4.74
CA ASP A 53 16.64 -9.21 4.28
C ASP A 53 15.11 -9.25 4.05
N GLN A 54 14.70 -9.65 2.85
CA GLN A 54 13.29 -9.88 2.59
C GLN A 54 12.89 -11.23 3.18
N ALA A 55 11.75 -11.26 3.86
CA ALA A 55 11.17 -12.51 4.35
C ALA A 55 10.64 -13.39 3.19
N PHE A 56 10.60 -12.86 1.96
CA PHE A 56 10.17 -13.50 0.73
C PHE A 56 11.22 -13.30 -0.37
N PRO A 57 11.49 -14.29 -1.25
CA PRO A 57 12.43 -14.12 -2.35
C PRO A 57 11.90 -13.14 -3.40
N GLY A 58 12.19 -11.85 -3.24
CA GLY A 58 12.07 -10.86 -4.31
C GLY A 58 13.26 -10.95 -5.26
N LEU A 59 13.13 -10.37 -6.45
CA LEU A 59 14.24 -10.32 -7.42
C LEU A 59 15.45 -9.55 -6.88
N PHE A 60 15.19 -8.54 -6.04
CA PHE A 60 16.20 -7.70 -5.40
C PHE A 60 15.74 -7.34 -3.98
N PRO A 61 16.57 -7.56 -2.94
CA PRO A 61 16.27 -7.08 -1.59
C PRO A 61 16.29 -5.55 -1.56
N PRO A 62 15.41 -4.90 -0.78
CA PRO A 62 15.42 -3.45 -0.66
C PRO A 62 16.68 -3.03 0.08
N VAL A 63 17.25 -1.92 -0.38
CA VAL A 63 18.54 -1.41 0.13
C VAL A 63 18.35 -0.48 1.33
N HIS A 64 17.11 -0.14 1.66
CA HIS A 64 16.80 0.83 2.72
C HIS A 64 15.56 0.40 3.52
N ARG A 65 15.59 0.73 4.81
CA ARG A 65 14.43 0.70 5.70
C ARG A 65 13.30 1.53 5.09
N PRO A 66 12.03 1.10 5.20
CA PRO A 66 10.94 1.94 4.74
C PRO A 66 10.96 3.30 5.46
N LEU A 67 10.87 4.38 4.68
CA LEU A 67 10.58 5.70 5.21
C LEU A 67 9.13 5.71 5.66
N ARG A 68 8.83 6.37 6.78
CA ARG A 68 7.49 6.47 7.31
C ARG A 68 7.13 7.90 7.62
N TRP A 69 5.88 8.24 7.34
CA TRP A 69 5.29 9.45 7.86
C TRP A 69 3.78 9.26 8.00
N ARG A 70 3.17 10.14 8.77
CA ARG A 70 1.73 10.19 8.95
C ARG A 70 1.22 11.46 8.27
N ASP A 71 0.07 11.38 7.62
CA ASP A 71 -0.61 12.56 7.14
C ASP A 71 -0.96 13.46 8.33
N GLU A 72 -0.40 14.66 8.38
CA GLU A 72 -0.48 15.56 9.54
C GLU A 72 -1.92 16.02 9.82
N ASP A 73 -2.75 16.13 8.77
CA ASP A 73 -4.16 16.54 8.93
C ASP A 73 -5.07 15.35 9.28
N SER A 74 -4.53 14.15 9.46
CA SER A 74 -5.32 12.97 9.81
C SER A 74 -5.61 12.90 11.31
N GLU A 75 -6.84 12.54 11.67
CA GLU A 75 -7.24 12.33 13.07
C GLU A 75 -6.41 11.22 13.74
N PRO A 76 -5.92 11.38 15.00
CA PRO A 76 -5.12 10.39 15.73
C PRO A 76 -5.65 8.95 15.70
N MET A 77 -6.97 8.78 15.75
CA MET A 77 -7.60 7.47 15.80
C MET A 77 -7.94 6.87 14.44
N ARG A 78 -7.86 7.65 13.36
CA ARG A 78 -8.16 7.24 11.98
C ARG A 78 -7.10 7.79 11.03
N GLY A 79 -5.86 7.76 11.53
CA GLY A 79 -4.71 8.32 10.87
C GLY A 79 -4.47 7.63 9.53
N LEU A 80 -3.78 8.33 8.65
CA LEU A 80 -3.21 7.76 7.44
C LEU A 80 -1.70 7.69 7.62
N TRP A 81 -1.16 6.47 7.67
CA TRP A 81 0.27 6.23 7.71
C TRP A 81 0.76 5.80 6.34
N LEU A 82 1.86 6.39 5.91
CA LEU A 82 2.48 6.14 4.63
C LEU A 82 3.86 5.57 4.87
N PHE A 83 4.12 4.48 4.16
CA PHE A 83 5.38 3.77 4.19
C PHE A 83 5.94 3.74 2.78
N GLU A 84 7.18 4.14 2.64
CA GLU A 84 7.87 4.23 1.37
C GLU A 84 9.09 3.34 1.36
N GLN A 85 9.26 2.59 0.28
CA GLN A 85 10.43 1.76 0.13
C GLN A 85 10.97 1.82 -1.28
N PRO A 86 12.30 1.81 -1.47
CA PRO A 86 12.88 1.69 -2.79
C PRO A 86 12.40 0.40 -3.47
N LEU A 87 11.74 0.57 -4.61
CA LEU A 87 11.32 -0.50 -5.49
C LEU A 87 12.37 -0.64 -6.61
N GLN A 88 13.26 -1.61 -6.44
CA GLN A 88 14.22 -1.98 -7.47
C GLN A 88 13.58 -2.98 -8.42
N THR A 89 13.03 -2.50 -9.54
CA THR A 89 12.52 -3.36 -10.61
C THR A 89 13.60 -3.73 -11.62
N VAL A 90 14.56 -2.81 -11.84
CA VAL A 90 15.76 -2.96 -12.67
C VAL A 90 16.91 -2.17 -12.03
N PRO A 91 18.20 -2.52 -12.28
CA PRO A 91 19.36 -1.88 -11.64
C PRO A 91 19.51 -0.36 -11.86
N THR A 92 18.68 0.24 -12.72
CA THR A 92 18.82 1.62 -13.20
C THR A 92 17.65 2.54 -12.84
N VAL A 93 16.57 2.00 -12.27
CA VAL A 93 15.37 2.75 -11.89
C VAL A 93 15.08 2.48 -10.41
N GLU A 94 15.59 3.37 -9.57
CA GLU A 94 15.21 3.45 -8.16
C GLU A 94 14.01 4.39 -8.07
N MET A 95 12.82 3.83 -7.99
CA MET A 95 11.60 4.56 -7.65
C MET A 95 11.16 4.09 -6.26
N TYR A 96 10.61 4.98 -5.44
CA TYR A 96 9.98 4.55 -4.19
C TYR A 96 8.58 4.02 -4.52
N SER A 97 8.20 2.89 -3.95
CA SER A 97 6.81 2.43 -3.89
C SER A 97 6.22 2.81 -2.53
N ARG A 98 4.94 3.12 -2.53
CA ARG A 98 4.23 3.62 -1.35
C ARG A 98 3.12 2.68 -0.94
N MET A 99 3.14 2.29 0.33
CA MET A 99 2.07 1.60 1.02
C MET A 99 1.34 2.58 1.94
N ALA A 100 0.02 2.51 1.96
CA ALA A 100 -0.81 3.24 2.91
C ALA A 100 -1.40 2.28 3.94
N VAL A 101 -1.44 2.70 5.19
CA VAL A 101 -2.06 1.98 6.31
C VAL A 101 -3.04 2.92 6.99
N TYR A 102 -4.25 2.45 7.24
CA TYR A 102 -5.29 3.22 7.92
C TYR A 102 -6.25 2.29 8.67
N ALA A 103 -6.90 2.84 9.69
CA ALA A 103 -7.91 2.15 10.49
C ALA A 103 -9.31 2.61 10.10
N LEU A 104 -10.25 1.67 9.99
CA LEU A 104 -11.67 1.95 9.76
C LEU A 104 -12.42 2.15 11.07
N SER A 105 -13.65 2.66 10.99
CA SER A 105 -14.48 2.94 12.17
C SER A 105 -14.85 1.70 12.98
N ASP A 106 -14.79 0.51 12.38
CA ASP A 106 -14.98 -0.77 13.05
C ASP A 106 -13.71 -1.27 13.77
N GLY A 107 -12.60 -0.55 13.65
CA GLY A 107 -11.30 -0.88 14.23
C GLY A 107 -10.44 -1.78 13.35
N SER A 108 -10.91 -2.18 12.17
CA SER A 108 -10.11 -3.01 11.26
C SER A 108 -8.97 -2.20 10.62
N ILE A 109 -7.83 -2.88 10.42
CA ILE A 109 -6.63 -2.29 9.82
C ILE A 109 -6.55 -2.66 8.34
N CYS A 110 -6.47 -1.63 7.50
CA CYS A 110 -6.33 -1.75 6.06
C CYS A 110 -4.91 -1.38 5.62
N VAL A 111 -4.32 -2.23 4.81
CA VAL A 111 -3.10 -1.96 4.03
C VAL A 111 -3.51 -1.79 2.56
N TYR A 112 -3.12 -0.69 1.95
CA TYR A 112 -3.27 -0.43 0.52
C TYR A 112 -1.89 -0.43 -0.14
N ASN A 113 -1.75 -1.21 -1.21
CA ASN A 113 -0.52 -1.40 -1.99
C ASN A 113 0.69 -1.86 -1.13
N PRO A 114 0.76 -3.13 -0.73
CA PRO A 114 1.83 -3.61 0.15
C PRO A 114 3.23 -3.48 -0.49
N ILE A 115 4.17 -2.83 0.22
CA ILE A 115 5.60 -2.79 -0.11
C ILE A 115 6.32 -4.09 0.31
N ALA A 116 7.65 -4.17 0.21
CA ALA A 116 8.36 -5.40 0.54
C ALA A 116 8.18 -5.78 2.02
N PRO A 117 7.80 -7.04 2.33
CA PRO A 117 7.68 -7.53 3.70
C PRO A 117 9.07 -7.88 4.24
N THR A 118 9.91 -6.87 4.43
CA THR A 118 11.13 -7.04 5.23
C THR A 118 10.74 -7.24 6.68
N GLU A 119 11.62 -7.85 7.47
CA GLU A 119 11.36 -8.05 8.90
C GLU A 119 11.05 -6.73 9.61
N GLU A 120 11.71 -5.64 9.22
CA GLU A 120 11.44 -4.29 9.76
C GLU A 120 10.05 -3.79 9.38
N THR A 121 9.65 -3.90 8.11
CA THR A 121 8.28 -3.53 7.68
C THR A 121 7.25 -4.32 8.48
N LEU A 122 7.43 -5.64 8.61
CA LEU A 122 6.49 -6.51 9.30
C LEU A 122 6.43 -6.20 10.80
N GLN A 123 7.57 -5.98 11.44
CA GLN A 123 7.67 -5.61 12.85
C GLN A 123 6.98 -4.27 13.10
N GLU A 124 7.21 -3.26 12.27
CA GLU A 124 6.57 -1.96 12.40
C GLU A 124 5.05 -2.05 12.27
N ILE A 125 4.56 -2.83 11.31
CA ILE A 125 3.12 -3.04 11.11
C ILE A 125 2.50 -3.79 12.29
N SER A 126 3.20 -4.80 12.81
CA SER A 126 2.76 -5.55 13.99
C SER A 126 2.73 -4.67 15.25
N ASP A 127 3.79 -3.91 15.50
CA ASP A 127 3.90 -3.12 16.74
C ASP A 127 2.95 -1.93 16.76
N ALA A 128 2.78 -1.26 15.63
CA ALA A 128 1.93 -0.08 15.55
C ALA A 128 0.43 -0.42 15.41
N PHE A 129 0.10 -1.53 14.74
CA PHE A 129 -1.29 -1.82 14.33
C PHE A 129 -1.78 -3.22 14.73
N GLY A 130 -0.91 -4.11 15.22
CA GLY A 130 -1.25 -5.51 15.50
C GLY A 130 -1.37 -6.41 14.25
N GLY A 131 -1.09 -5.87 13.06
CA GLY A 131 -1.23 -6.54 11.77
C GLY A 131 -2.49 -6.14 11.00
N PRO A 132 -2.52 -6.34 9.67
CA PRO A 132 -3.67 -5.99 8.84
C PRO A 132 -4.79 -7.02 8.93
N ASP A 133 -6.03 -6.54 8.94
CA ASP A 133 -7.23 -7.33 8.67
C ASP A 133 -7.51 -7.43 7.16
N HIS A 134 -7.12 -6.39 6.43
CA HIS A 134 -7.38 -6.24 5.00
C HIS A 134 -6.16 -5.75 4.25
N ILE A 135 -5.86 -6.41 3.13
CA ILE A 135 -4.78 -6.02 2.21
C ILE A 135 -5.40 -5.79 0.84
N ILE A 136 -5.37 -4.55 0.38
CA ILE A 136 -5.91 -4.12 -0.90
C ILE A 136 -4.75 -4.05 -1.89
N VAL A 137 -4.86 -4.83 -2.96
CA VAL A 137 -3.93 -4.86 -4.08
C VAL A 137 -4.58 -4.14 -5.27
N PRO A 138 -4.25 -2.86 -5.47
CA PRO A 138 -5.07 -1.96 -6.28
C PRO A 138 -4.66 -1.94 -7.74
N THR A 139 -3.80 -2.83 -8.22
CA THR A 139 -3.29 -2.74 -9.59
C THR A 139 -2.97 -4.12 -10.16
N THR A 140 -2.98 -4.21 -11.49
CA THR A 140 -2.45 -5.36 -12.23
C THR A 140 -0.98 -5.19 -12.61
N ALA A 141 -0.37 -4.03 -12.32
CA ALA A 141 1.02 -3.73 -12.63
C ALA A 141 1.98 -4.66 -11.86
N TRP A 142 2.75 -5.45 -12.60
CA TRP A 142 3.57 -6.55 -12.06
C TRP A 142 4.55 -6.10 -10.97
N ASN A 143 5.17 -4.94 -11.13
CA ASN A 143 6.11 -4.34 -10.17
C ASN A 143 5.49 -4.16 -8.77
N ASN A 144 4.19 -3.89 -8.69
CA ASN A 144 3.46 -3.73 -7.43
C ASN A 144 2.89 -5.06 -6.90
N LEU A 145 2.88 -6.12 -7.72
CA LEU A 145 2.42 -7.45 -7.32
C LEU A 145 3.52 -8.30 -6.66
N LEU A 146 4.79 -7.90 -6.80
CA LEU A 146 5.97 -8.66 -6.37
C LEU A 146 5.89 -9.14 -4.91
N PHE A 147 5.31 -8.32 -4.03
CA PHE A 147 5.36 -8.52 -2.58
C PHE A 147 4.12 -9.18 -2.01
N VAL A 148 3.04 -9.29 -2.80
CA VAL A 148 1.74 -9.76 -2.32
C VAL A 148 1.81 -11.19 -1.76
N ALA A 149 2.60 -12.08 -2.37
CA ALA A 149 2.78 -13.44 -1.89
C ALA A 149 3.47 -13.50 -0.51
N GLY A 150 4.49 -12.68 -0.28
CA GLY A 150 5.15 -12.59 1.03
C GLY A 150 4.21 -12.08 2.12
N TRP A 151 3.36 -11.10 1.81
CA TRP A 151 2.32 -10.66 2.74
C TRP A 151 1.28 -11.74 3.02
N ALA A 152 0.86 -12.51 2.01
CA ALA A 152 -0.10 -13.60 2.18
C ALA A 152 0.44 -14.73 3.08
N GLU A 153 1.75 -15.00 3.01
CA GLU A 153 2.43 -15.96 3.87
C GLU A 153 2.48 -15.50 5.33
N ARG A 154 2.70 -14.19 5.58
CA ARG A 154 2.86 -13.62 6.93
C ARG A 154 1.53 -13.29 7.60
N PHE A 155 0.52 -12.91 6.83
CA PHE A 155 -0.82 -12.58 7.32
C PHE A 155 -1.89 -13.48 6.69
N PRO A 156 -1.86 -14.80 6.93
CA PRO A 156 -2.77 -15.76 6.29
C PRO A 156 -4.25 -15.58 6.70
N ARG A 157 -4.52 -14.78 7.74
CA ARG A 157 -5.87 -14.45 8.20
C ARG A 157 -6.41 -13.14 7.59
N ALA A 158 -5.56 -12.32 6.97
CA ALA A 158 -6.00 -11.08 6.34
C ALA A 158 -6.84 -11.38 5.10
N THR A 159 -7.83 -10.54 4.85
CA THR A 159 -8.59 -10.57 3.60
C THR A 159 -7.80 -9.84 2.52
N PHE A 160 -7.36 -10.57 1.50
CA PHE A 160 -6.75 -10.01 0.31
C PHE A 160 -7.82 -9.65 -0.72
N TRP A 161 -7.85 -8.37 -1.08
CA TRP A 161 -8.68 -7.80 -2.14
C TRP A 161 -7.80 -7.56 -3.36
N GLY A 162 -8.12 -8.16 -4.50
CA GLY A 162 -7.37 -7.95 -5.74
C GLY A 162 -8.31 -7.72 -6.91
N LEU A 163 -7.87 -6.97 -7.91
CA LEU A 163 -8.67 -6.75 -9.11
C LEU A 163 -9.07 -8.08 -9.76
N GLU A 164 -10.32 -8.19 -10.22
CA GLU A 164 -10.90 -9.43 -10.74
C GLU A 164 -10.00 -10.07 -11.80
N GLY A 165 -9.64 -11.35 -11.64
CA GLY A 165 -8.83 -12.09 -12.61
C GLY A 165 -7.32 -11.94 -12.45
N VAL A 166 -6.83 -11.15 -11.50
CA VAL A 166 -5.42 -11.20 -11.09
C VAL A 166 -5.14 -12.55 -10.44
N LYS A 167 -4.16 -13.27 -10.98
CA LYS A 167 -3.67 -14.55 -10.43
C LYS A 167 -2.19 -14.43 -10.15
N LEU A 168 -1.80 -14.68 -8.91
CA LEU A 168 -0.41 -14.60 -8.47
C LEU A 168 -0.02 -15.89 -7.73
N PRO A 169 1.03 -16.60 -8.17
CA PRO A 169 1.56 -17.73 -7.41
C PRO A 169 1.94 -17.31 -5.99
N GLY A 170 1.57 -18.11 -4.99
CA GLY A 170 1.87 -17.81 -3.58
C GLY A 170 0.92 -16.83 -2.91
N ALA A 171 -0.05 -16.24 -3.62
CA ALA A 171 -1.10 -15.41 -3.03
C ALA A 171 -2.49 -15.88 -3.49
N LYS A 172 -3.42 -16.00 -2.54
CA LYS A 172 -4.83 -16.20 -2.84
C LYS A 172 -5.60 -14.93 -2.53
N PHE A 173 -6.09 -14.25 -3.57
CA PHE A 173 -7.06 -13.19 -3.39
C PHE A 173 -8.36 -13.81 -2.84
N THR A 174 -8.73 -13.40 -1.64
CA THR A 174 -9.92 -13.90 -0.95
C THR A 174 -11.19 -13.23 -1.44
N LYS A 175 -11.07 -12.03 -2.00
CA LYS A 175 -12.18 -11.24 -2.56
C LYS A 175 -11.71 -10.50 -3.80
N ASP A 176 -12.63 -10.35 -4.75
CA ASP A 176 -12.43 -9.47 -5.90
C ASP A 176 -12.62 -8.01 -5.48
N LEU A 177 -11.79 -7.13 -6.04
CA LEU A 177 -11.89 -5.68 -5.94
C LEU A 177 -12.56 -5.14 -7.22
N THR A 178 -13.72 -4.56 -7.00
CA THR A 178 -14.76 -4.02 -7.89
C THR A 178 -15.30 -2.73 -7.24
N MET A 179 -16.11 -1.96 -7.94
CA MET A 179 -16.66 -0.71 -7.38
C MET A 179 -17.64 -0.96 -6.21
N GLU A 180 -18.15 -2.18 -6.10
CA GLU A 180 -19.18 -2.60 -5.13
C GLU A 180 -18.64 -3.57 -4.06
N SER A 181 -17.34 -3.88 -4.06
CA SER A 181 -16.81 -4.98 -3.23
C SER A 181 -16.80 -4.68 -1.75
N PHE A 182 -16.71 -3.41 -1.39
CA PHE A 182 -16.62 -3.02 0.00
C PHE A 182 -17.97 -3.19 0.70
N PRO A 183 -17.98 -3.73 1.94
CA PRO A 183 -19.18 -3.82 2.74
C PRO A 183 -19.87 -2.47 2.86
N GLU A 184 -21.20 -2.48 3.03
CA GLU A 184 -21.99 -1.25 3.19
C GLU A 184 -21.47 -0.37 4.34
N SER A 185 -20.97 -0.98 5.40
CA SER A 185 -20.37 -0.28 6.55
C SER A 185 -19.17 0.59 6.18
N TRP A 186 -18.45 0.26 5.11
CA TRP A 186 -17.24 0.98 4.70
C TRP A 186 -17.53 2.10 3.71
N LYS A 187 -18.68 2.12 3.03
CA LYS A 187 -18.98 3.12 1.99
C LYS A 187 -19.02 4.56 2.51
N ALA A 188 -19.25 4.73 3.81
CA ALA A 188 -19.17 6.01 4.50
C ALA A 188 -17.73 6.50 4.71
N GLU A 189 -16.73 5.62 4.60
CA GLU A 189 -15.31 5.89 4.88
C GLU A 189 -14.44 5.74 3.64
N LEU A 190 -14.78 4.80 2.76
CA LEU A 190 -14.03 4.45 1.56
C LEU A 190 -14.91 4.56 0.33
N ASP A 191 -14.30 4.93 -0.79
CA ASP A 191 -14.88 4.77 -2.11
C ASP A 191 -13.81 4.32 -3.10
N VAL A 192 -14.21 3.66 -4.19
CA VAL A 192 -13.29 3.12 -5.19
C VAL A 192 -13.76 3.42 -6.60
N SER A 193 -12.80 3.55 -7.50
CA SER A 193 -13.03 3.71 -8.93
C SER A 193 -11.95 2.94 -9.69
N ILE A 194 -12.36 2.11 -10.63
CA ILE A 194 -11.42 1.23 -11.35
C ILE A 194 -11.16 1.80 -12.73
N LEU A 195 -9.93 2.29 -12.92
CA LEU A 195 -9.42 2.70 -14.21
C LEU A 195 -9.04 1.44 -15.01
N GLU A 196 -9.77 1.17 -16.10
CA GLU A 196 -9.50 0.03 -16.98
C GLU A 196 -9.01 0.50 -18.35
N GLY A 197 -7.73 0.24 -18.64
CA GLY A 197 -7.07 0.64 -19.88
C GLY A 197 -7.28 -0.36 -21.02
N ASN A 198 -6.22 -1.09 -21.37
CA ASN A 198 -6.19 -2.02 -22.50
C ASN A 198 -6.68 -3.45 -22.16
N GLY A 199 -7.46 -3.59 -21.08
CA GLY A 199 -7.90 -4.89 -20.55
C GLY A 199 -6.86 -5.66 -19.73
N ILE A 200 -5.56 -5.31 -19.84
CA ILE A 200 -4.49 -5.87 -19.01
C ILE A 200 -4.15 -4.90 -17.88
N PHE A 201 -3.91 -3.63 -18.22
CA PHE A 201 -3.64 -2.59 -17.25
C PHE A 201 -4.95 -2.13 -16.62
N ARG A 202 -5.07 -2.36 -15.31
CA ARG A 202 -6.13 -1.82 -14.47
C ARG A 202 -5.53 -1.35 -13.17
N GLU A 203 -6.10 -0.28 -12.64
CA GLU A 203 -5.83 0.15 -11.28
C GLU A 203 -7.10 0.66 -10.59
N CYS A 204 -7.10 0.59 -9.27
CA CYS A 204 -8.14 1.07 -8.40
C CYS A 204 -7.66 2.36 -7.75
N PHE A 205 -8.33 3.47 -8.04
CA PHE A 205 -8.26 4.66 -7.21
C PHE A 205 -9.10 4.41 -5.97
N LEU A 206 -8.57 4.77 -4.80
CA LEU A 206 -9.28 4.64 -3.54
C LEU A 206 -9.38 6.00 -2.84
N LEU A 207 -10.59 6.44 -2.53
CA LEU A 207 -10.86 7.59 -1.67
C LEU A 207 -10.90 7.12 -0.21
N HIS A 208 -10.07 7.71 0.63
CA HIS A 208 -10.22 7.68 2.08
C HIS A 208 -10.89 8.98 2.54
N ARG A 209 -12.19 8.91 2.83
CA ARG A 209 -13.05 10.08 3.08
C ARG A 209 -12.62 10.85 4.33
N THR A 210 -12.17 10.14 5.36
CA THR A 210 -11.77 10.75 6.64
C THR A 210 -10.64 11.75 6.46
N THR A 211 -9.66 11.44 5.60
CA THR A 211 -8.51 12.32 5.33
C THR A 211 -8.62 13.06 4.01
N ARG A 212 -9.77 12.98 3.32
CA ARG A 212 -10.01 13.61 2.02
C ARG A 212 -8.90 13.30 1.00
N SER A 213 -8.41 12.06 1.04
CA SER A 213 -7.23 11.63 0.27
C SER A 213 -7.61 10.59 -0.78
N VAL A 214 -7.06 10.73 -1.98
CA VAL A 214 -7.15 9.73 -3.04
C VAL A 214 -5.81 9.03 -3.18
N PHE A 215 -5.82 7.70 -3.16
CA PHE A 215 -4.67 6.90 -3.55
C PHE A 215 -4.74 6.59 -5.04
N ALA A 216 -3.63 6.83 -5.73
CA ALA A 216 -3.44 6.52 -7.13
C ALA A 216 -2.22 5.60 -7.31
N MET A 217 -2.21 4.81 -8.38
CA MET A 217 -1.10 3.90 -8.67
C MET A 217 -0.22 4.47 -9.79
N ASP A 218 0.09 3.67 -10.81
CA ASP A 218 1.08 4.04 -11.82
C ASP A 218 0.47 4.92 -12.92
N SER A 219 -0.86 5.11 -12.95
CA SER A 219 -1.53 6.01 -13.89
C SER A 219 -1.44 7.49 -13.54
N PHE A 220 -1.02 7.83 -12.32
CA PHE A 220 -0.86 9.21 -11.89
C PHE A 220 0.28 9.34 -10.89
N VAL A 221 1.38 9.97 -11.30
CA VAL A 221 2.60 10.10 -10.50
C VAL A 221 3.21 11.48 -10.68
N GLU A 222 4.06 11.91 -9.74
CA GLU A 222 4.83 13.15 -9.87
C GLU A 222 6.30 12.89 -9.53
N MET A 223 7.19 12.84 -10.51
CA MET A 223 8.60 12.51 -10.25
C MET A 223 9.43 13.78 -9.98
N GLY A 224 10.03 13.86 -8.80
CA GLY A 224 10.92 14.93 -8.35
C GLY A 224 12.41 14.56 -8.33
N GLU A 225 13.23 15.44 -7.74
CA GLU A 225 14.69 15.29 -7.73
C GLU A 225 15.16 14.11 -6.88
N GLY A 226 14.44 13.77 -5.81
CA GLY A 226 14.71 12.62 -4.95
C GLY A 226 14.30 11.28 -5.58
N ASN A 227 13.43 11.29 -6.61
CA ASN A 227 12.82 10.07 -7.13
C ASN A 227 13.49 9.50 -8.38
N ILE A 228 14.39 10.25 -9.03
CA ILE A 228 15.16 9.77 -10.19
C ILE A 228 16.65 10.00 -9.92
N PRO A 229 17.32 9.10 -9.18
CA PRO A 229 18.74 9.28 -8.83
C PRO A 229 19.67 9.19 -10.05
N ASN A 230 19.27 8.48 -11.10
CA ASN A 230 20.03 8.41 -12.35
C ASN A 230 19.98 9.76 -13.10
N PRO A 231 21.11 10.47 -13.29
CA PRO A 231 21.13 11.81 -13.88
C PRO A 231 20.74 11.80 -15.36
N VAL A 232 20.97 10.71 -16.10
CA VAL A 232 20.61 10.59 -17.52
C VAL A 232 19.09 10.45 -17.65
N LEU A 233 18.47 9.57 -16.86
CA LEU A 233 17.01 9.43 -16.84
C LEU A 233 16.33 10.70 -16.35
N ARG A 234 16.93 11.38 -15.37
CA ARG A 234 16.44 12.68 -14.88
C ARG A 234 16.47 13.74 -15.97
N ALA A 235 17.57 13.85 -16.71
CA ALA A 235 17.68 14.78 -17.84
C ALA A 235 16.66 14.47 -18.94
N ALA A 236 16.46 13.19 -19.27
CA ALA A 236 15.44 12.76 -20.23
C ALA A 236 14.01 13.13 -19.78
N SER A 237 13.67 12.89 -18.51
CA SER A 237 12.38 13.25 -17.92
C SER A 237 12.14 14.76 -17.92
N LYS A 238 13.18 15.57 -17.62
CA LYS A 238 13.12 17.04 -17.74
C LYS A 238 12.85 17.49 -19.18
N MET A 239 13.54 16.90 -20.16
CA MET A 239 13.36 17.24 -21.58
C MET A 239 11.99 16.84 -22.13
N SER A 240 11.41 15.73 -21.65
CA SER A 240 10.06 15.31 -22.06
C SER A 240 8.93 16.07 -21.36
N GLY A 241 9.26 16.97 -20.43
CA GLY A 241 8.30 17.73 -19.63
C GLY A 241 7.60 16.90 -18.55
N ASN A 242 8.14 15.73 -18.17
CA ASN A 242 7.52 14.79 -17.23
C ASN A 242 8.16 14.85 -15.83
N PHE A 243 8.74 15.98 -15.46
CA PHE A 243 9.52 16.15 -14.24
C PHE A 243 8.98 17.31 -13.41
N GLY A 244 8.88 17.12 -12.09
CA GLY A 244 8.41 18.15 -11.14
C GLY A 244 6.97 18.58 -11.40
N ARG A 245 6.15 17.67 -11.95
CA ARG A 245 4.72 17.86 -12.14
C ARG A 245 3.99 16.51 -12.19
N PRO A 246 2.69 16.50 -11.94
CA PRO A 246 1.84 15.34 -12.17
C PRO A 246 1.90 14.89 -13.64
N VAL A 247 1.94 13.57 -13.84
CA VAL A 247 1.93 12.94 -15.16
C VAL A 247 1.12 11.65 -15.15
N CYS A 248 0.62 11.26 -16.33
CA CYS A 248 0.06 9.93 -16.58
C CYS A 248 1.02 9.07 -17.44
N PRO A 249 1.95 8.30 -16.84
CA PRO A 249 2.89 7.46 -17.58
C PRO A 249 2.21 6.38 -18.42
N THR A 250 1.05 5.91 -17.98
CA THR A 250 0.31 4.82 -18.61
C THR A 250 -0.72 5.31 -19.63
N LYS A 251 -0.68 6.59 -20.03
CA LYS A 251 -1.60 7.19 -21.01
C LYS A 251 -1.76 6.37 -22.28
N SER A 252 -0.67 5.80 -22.78
CA SER A 252 -0.66 4.94 -23.98
C SER A 252 -1.32 3.57 -23.78
N LEU A 253 -1.69 3.19 -22.55
CA LEU A 253 -2.41 1.95 -22.22
C LEU A 253 -3.91 2.20 -22.00
N LEU A 254 -4.35 3.46 -21.91
CA LEU A 254 -5.74 3.85 -21.59
C LEU A 254 -6.61 3.88 -22.86
N TRP A 255 -6.65 2.75 -23.59
CA TRP A 255 -7.36 2.62 -24.87
C TRP A 255 -8.88 2.58 -24.73
N ASN A 256 -9.39 2.02 -23.64
CA ASN A 256 -10.83 2.01 -23.36
C ASN A 256 -11.29 3.36 -22.81
N ARG A 257 -11.30 4.37 -23.69
CA ARG A 257 -11.57 5.76 -23.33
C ARG A 257 -12.87 5.94 -22.58
N GLU A 258 -13.94 5.22 -22.95
CA GLU A 258 -15.24 5.30 -22.27
C GLU A 258 -15.17 4.79 -20.84
N LYS A 259 -14.58 3.61 -20.60
CA LYS A 259 -14.40 3.09 -19.23
C LYS A 259 -13.47 3.99 -18.41
N CYS A 260 -12.33 4.41 -18.99
CA CYS A 260 -11.41 5.31 -18.30
C CYS A 260 -12.09 6.65 -17.95
N LYS A 261 -12.84 7.23 -18.88
CA LYS A 261 -13.59 8.48 -18.66
C LYS A 261 -14.64 8.33 -17.56
N SER A 262 -15.37 7.21 -17.52
CA SER A 262 -16.33 6.92 -16.46
C SER A 262 -15.64 6.83 -15.09
N ALA A 263 -14.53 6.08 -15.02
CA ALA A 263 -13.74 5.94 -13.81
C ALA A 263 -13.19 7.29 -13.31
N MET A 264 -12.63 8.10 -14.22
CA MET A 264 -12.08 9.41 -13.85
C MET A 264 -13.16 10.45 -13.54
N SER A 265 -14.34 10.37 -14.16
CA SER A 265 -15.49 11.22 -13.78
C SER A 265 -15.89 10.95 -12.33
N ARG A 266 -15.98 9.67 -11.95
CA ARG A 266 -16.24 9.27 -10.56
C ARG A 266 -15.18 9.80 -9.59
N VAL A 267 -13.90 9.69 -9.95
CA VAL A 267 -12.80 10.21 -9.11
C VAL A 267 -12.95 11.73 -8.94
N LEU A 268 -13.17 12.48 -10.01
CA LEU A 268 -13.28 13.95 -9.96
C LEU A 268 -14.52 14.44 -9.18
N ASP A 269 -15.58 13.63 -9.12
CA ASP A 269 -16.79 13.90 -8.33
C ASP A 269 -16.59 13.72 -6.81
N TRP A 270 -15.57 12.95 -6.39
CA TRP A 270 -15.27 12.76 -4.97
C TRP A 270 -14.84 14.06 -4.28
N ASP A 271 -15.06 14.15 -2.98
CA ASP A 271 -14.58 15.27 -2.17
C ASP A 271 -13.21 14.94 -1.55
N PHE A 272 -12.15 15.40 -2.22
CA PHE A 272 -10.76 15.21 -1.82
C PHE A 272 -9.92 16.45 -2.18
N ASP A 273 -8.81 16.64 -1.49
CA ASP A 273 -7.82 17.71 -1.73
C ASP A 273 -6.38 17.18 -1.79
N LYS A 274 -6.15 15.91 -1.45
CA LYS A 274 -4.84 15.25 -1.51
C LYS A 274 -4.85 14.06 -2.43
N VAL A 275 -3.76 13.87 -3.17
CA VAL A 275 -3.49 12.62 -3.88
C VAL A 275 -2.15 12.05 -3.42
N TYR A 276 -2.17 10.79 -3.03
CA TYR A 276 -1.00 9.98 -2.74
C TYR A 276 -0.82 8.96 -3.87
N ALA A 277 0.11 9.25 -4.78
CA ALA A 277 0.51 8.32 -5.82
C ALA A 277 1.29 7.12 -5.23
N ASN A 278 1.56 6.09 -6.04
CA ASN A 278 2.49 5.02 -5.65
C ASN A 278 3.94 5.48 -5.72
N HIS A 279 4.25 6.34 -6.69
CA HIS A 279 5.61 6.80 -6.97
C HIS A 279 5.69 8.32 -6.96
N GLY A 280 6.87 8.83 -6.59
CA GLY A 280 7.17 10.25 -6.71
C GLY A 280 6.79 11.08 -5.49
N GLU A 281 6.83 12.41 -5.65
CA GLU A 281 6.49 13.40 -4.63
C GLU A 281 5.03 13.26 -4.19
N CYS A 282 4.77 13.38 -2.89
CA CYS A 282 3.44 13.36 -2.31
C CYS A 282 3.37 14.16 -1.01
N PRO A 283 2.18 14.68 -0.62
CA PRO A 283 0.95 14.69 -1.41
C PRO A 283 1.08 15.58 -2.65
N ILE A 284 0.41 15.21 -3.74
CA ILE A 284 0.33 16.04 -4.96
C ILE A 284 -0.59 17.23 -4.67
N GLN A 285 -0.11 18.44 -4.93
CA GLN A 285 -0.84 19.69 -4.73
C GLN A 285 -1.90 19.92 -5.81
N ASP A 286 -2.90 20.76 -5.51
CA ASP A 286 -4.03 21.07 -6.41
C ASP A 286 -4.66 19.79 -7.01
N ALA A 287 -4.89 18.80 -6.13
CA ALA A 287 -5.05 17.41 -6.52
C ALA A 287 -6.16 17.17 -7.57
N LYS A 288 -7.28 17.89 -7.48
CA LYS A 288 -8.37 17.80 -8.46
C LYS A 288 -7.98 18.38 -9.81
N GLU A 289 -7.39 19.56 -9.83
CA GLU A 289 -6.91 20.24 -11.03
C GLU A 289 -5.81 19.43 -11.72
N ALA A 290 -4.89 18.86 -10.93
CA ALA A 290 -3.82 18.01 -11.40
C ALA A 290 -4.35 16.73 -12.08
N ILE A 291 -5.27 16.00 -11.43
CA ILE A 291 -5.93 14.84 -12.04
C ILE A 291 -6.70 15.26 -13.30
N ARG A 292 -7.49 16.34 -13.24
CA ARG A 292 -8.27 16.81 -14.38
C ARG A 292 -7.36 17.14 -15.57
N GLY A 293 -6.26 17.83 -15.33
CA GLY A 293 -5.29 18.21 -16.37
C GLY A 293 -4.65 17.00 -17.05
N GLU A 294 -4.13 16.06 -16.27
CA GLU A 294 -3.42 14.90 -16.81
C GLU A 294 -4.35 13.91 -17.53
N PHE A 295 -5.60 13.79 -17.09
CA PHE A 295 -6.60 12.91 -17.71
C PHE A 295 -7.53 13.62 -18.72
N GLN A 296 -7.37 14.93 -18.96
CA GLN A 296 -8.21 15.71 -19.89
C GLN A 296 -8.31 15.06 -21.27
N PHE A 297 -7.22 14.43 -21.72
CA PHE A 297 -7.17 13.72 -22.99
C PHE A 297 -8.21 12.63 -23.13
N LEU A 298 -8.91 12.16 -22.08
CA LEU A 298 -10.02 11.19 -22.15
C LEU A 298 -11.36 11.82 -22.60
N TRP A 299 -11.46 13.14 -22.54
CA TRP A 299 -12.63 13.91 -22.98
C TRP A 299 -12.48 14.54 -24.37
N ASP A 300 -11.25 14.62 -24.88
CA ASP A 300 -10.92 15.14 -26.21
C ASP A 300 -11.30 14.16 -27.36
#